data_AF-A0A1G9R4M1-F1
#
_entry.id   AF-A0A1G9R4M1-F1
#
_cell.length_a   1.000
_cell.length_b   1.000
_cell.length_c   1.000
_cell.angle_alpha   90.00
_cell.angle_beta   90.00
_cell.angle_gamma   90.00
#
_symmetry.space_group_name_H-M   'P 1'
#
loop_
_entity.id
_entity.type
_entity.pdbx_description
1 polymer ?
#
loop_
_entity_poly.entity_id
_entity_poly.type
_entity_poly.pdbx_seq_one_letter_code
_entity_poly.pdbx_strand_id
1 'polypeptide(L)'
;MILWRPVGIHELRLIYESGMKAFPARLAQQPIFYPVLNEPYACQIAKEWNADSDKGCGYVLRFEVKDAYATQFKKQNVGTSEHEELWVIAEVLPELNAQILGMIELTQAFFREDFQGYEPTTRVFGNLHEGLHQPDPLLQWEALEALDAEGQLEEAVINYNKMLFLHFPYWCAMAETDEDFALLGKLRTTWEKQFSARLCSQATLYTPTNTEE
;
A
#
# COMPACT_ATOMS: atom_id res chain seq x y z
N MET A 1 -4.33 10.01 18.07
CA MET A 1 -4.45 8.54 18.29
C MET A 1 -3.91 7.85 17.06
N ILE A 2 -2.90 7.00 17.24
CA ILE A 2 -2.31 6.21 16.15
C ILE A 2 -3.14 4.93 16.00
N LEU A 3 -3.47 4.60 14.76
CA LEU A 3 -4.29 3.45 14.38
C LEU A 3 -3.66 2.77 13.17
N TRP A 4 -4.03 1.51 12.96
CA TRP A 4 -3.59 0.72 11.82
C TRP A 4 -4.76 0.10 11.07
N ARG A 5 -4.58 -0.12 9.78
CA ARG A 5 -5.57 -0.77 8.92
C ARG A 5 -4.87 -1.73 7.95
N PRO A 6 -5.14 -3.03 8.04
CA PRO A 6 -4.65 -4.00 7.07
C PRO A 6 -5.53 -4.00 5.80
N VAL A 7 -4.95 -3.92 4.62
CA VAL A 7 -5.66 -3.77 3.34
C VAL A 7 -5.10 -4.72 2.27
N GLY A 8 -5.91 -5.03 1.26
CA GLY A 8 -5.43 -5.66 0.02
C GLY A 8 -5.02 -4.62 -1.03
N ILE A 9 -4.42 -5.06 -2.14
CA ILE A 9 -3.90 -4.18 -3.20
C ILE A 9 -4.96 -3.24 -3.81
N HIS A 10 -6.22 -3.69 -3.93
CA HIS A 10 -7.30 -2.87 -4.47
C HIS A 10 -7.67 -1.70 -3.55
N GLU A 11 -7.71 -1.92 -2.25
CA GLU A 11 -7.99 -0.87 -1.27
C GLU A 11 -6.78 0.07 -1.14
N LEU A 12 -5.55 -0.46 -1.16
CA LEU A 12 -4.33 0.35 -1.23
C LEU A 12 -4.30 1.28 -2.45
N ARG A 13 -4.72 0.78 -3.62
CA ARG A 13 -4.84 1.59 -4.84
C ARG A 13 -5.78 2.78 -4.68
N LEU A 14 -6.96 2.56 -4.08
CA LEU A 14 -7.93 3.62 -3.85
C LEU A 14 -7.42 4.67 -2.85
N ILE A 15 -6.65 4.23 -1.85
CA ILE A 15 -6.00 5.12 -0.88
C ILE A 15 -4.88 5.92 -1.55
N TYR A 16 -4.10 5.30 -2.44
CA TYR A 16 -3.13 6.02 -3.27
C TYR A 16 -3.81 7.09 -4.14
N GLU A 17 -4.91 6.74 -4.80
CA GLU A 17 -5.70 7.67 -5.62
C GLU A 17 -6.33 8.82 -4.82
N SER A 18 -6.56 8.63 -3.52
CA SER A 18 -6.99 9.71 -2.61
C SER A 18 -5.85 10.64 -2.17
N GLY A 19 -4.62 10.38 -2.64
CA GLY A 19 -3.41 11.09 -2.25
C GLY A 19 -2.91 10.69 -0.86
N MET A 20 -3.21 9.46 -0.42
CA MET A 20 -2.90 8.92 0.90
C MET A 20 -3.59 9.68 2.04
N LYS A 21 -4.79 10.23 1.82
CA LYS A 21 -5.53 11.04 2.83
C LYS A 21 -6.83 10.43 3.30
N ALA A 22 -7.34 9.42 2.60
CA ALA A 22 -8.65 8.87 2.89
C ALA A 22 -8.74 7.39 2.55
N PHE A 23 -9.46 6.66 3.40
CA PHE A 23 -9.95 5.31 3.12
C PHE A 23 -11.19 5.38 2.21
N PRO A 24 -11.34 4.44 1.25
CA PRO A 24 -12.50 4.41 0.37
C PRO A 24 -13.79 4.09 1.14
N ALA A 25 -14.93 4.50 0.57
CA ALA A 25 -16.22 4.12 1.12
C ALA A 25 -16.36 2.59 1.19
N ARG A 26 -16.99 2.10 2.28
CA ARG A 26 -17.28 0.68 2.45
C ARG A 26 -18.38 0.25 1.48
N LEU A 27 -18.36 -1.02 1.10
CA LEU A 27 -19.47 -1.60 0.35
C LEU A 27 -20.71 -1.69 1.26
N ALA A 28 -21.92 -1.65 0.69
CA ALA A 28 -23.17 -1.61 1.46
C ALA A 28 -23.31 -2.78 2.46
N GLN A 29 -22.74 -3.95 2.13
CA GLN A 29 -22.71 -5.13 2.97
C GLN A 29 -21.64 -5.09 4.08
N GLN A 30 -20.80 -4.06 4.12
CA GLN A 30 -19.75 -3.86 5.11
C GLN A 30 -20.13 -2.68 6.04
N PRO A 31 -20.99 -2.89 7.05
CA PRO A 31 -21.58 -1.82 7.84
C PRO A 31 -20.56 -1.10 8.75
N ILE A 32 -19.38 -1.68 8.93
CA ILE A 32 -18.36 -1.19 9.86
C ILE A 32 -17.01 -1.06 9.13
N PHE A 33 -16.36 0.08 9.39
CA PHE A 33 -14.94 0.30 9.21
C PHE A 33 -14.24 0.07 10.56
N TYR A 34 -13.21 -0.77 10.58
CA TYR A 34 -12.54 -1.17 11.82
C TYR A 34 -11.02 -1.03 11.69
N PRO A 35 -10.45 0.09 12.16
CA PRO A 35 -9.02 0.18 12.38
C PRO A 35 -8.65 -0.48 13.71
N VAL A 36 -7.46 -1.05 13.75
CA VAL A 36 -6.89 -1.70 14.94
C VAL A 36 -5.99 -0.73 15.71
N LEU A 37 -5.80 -1.00 17.00
CA LEU A 37 -5.04 -0.12 17.90
C LEU A 37 -3.54 -0.43 17.99
N ASN A 38 -3.06 -1.48 17.32
CA ASN A 38 -1.64 -1.81 17.31
C ASN A 38 -1.20 -2.48 15.99
N GLU A 39 0.06 -2.25 15.64
CA GLU A 39 0.67 -2.78 14.41
C GLU A 39 0.80 -4.30 14.38
N PRO A 40 1.23 -5.00 15.47
CA PRO A 40 1.36 -6.46 15.43
C PRO A 40 0.06 -7.15 15.06
N TYR A 41 -1.08 -6.68 15.58
CA TYR A 41 -2.38 -7.20 15.20
C TYR A 41 -2.69 -6.90 13.73
N ALA A 42 -2.45 -5.68 13.24
CA ALA A 42 -2.62 -5.37 11.83
C ALA A 42 -1.78 -6.27 10.91
N CYS A 43 -0.53 -6.54 11.28
CA CYS A 43 0.35 -7.46 10.58
C CYS A 43 -0.20 -8.88 10.56
N GLN A 44 -0.75 -9.36 11.69
CA GLN A 44 -1.39 -10.67 11.75
C GLN A 44 -2.53 -10.76 10.73
N ILE A 45 -3.44 -9.78 10.71
CA ILE A 45 -4.56 -9.75 9.74
C ILE A 45 -4.04 -9.69 8.30
N ALA A 46 -3.08 -8.80 8.03
CA ALA A 46 -2.54 -8.62 6.69
C ALA A 46 -1.88 -9.91 6.18
N LYS A 47 -1.14 -10.59 7.06
CA LYS A 47 -0.44 -11.83 6.74
C LYS A 47 -1.38 -13.03 6.67
N GLU A 48 -2.32 -13.20 7.58
CA GLU A 48 -3.12 -14.43 7.70
C GLU A 48 -4.44 -14.38 6.92
N TRP A 49 -4.97 -13.19 6.63
CA TRP A 49 -6.27 -13.06 5.94
C TRP A 49 -6.17 -12.32 4.62
N ASN A 50 -5.46 -11.19 4.56
CA ASN A 50 -5.36 -10.44 3.30
C ASN A 50 -4.44 -11.15 2.30
N ALA A 51 -3.27 -11.62 2.73
CA ALA A 51 -2.35 -12.33 1.85
C ALA A 51 -2.90 -13.67 1.36
N ASP A 52 -3.81 -14.30 2.09
CA ASP A 52 -4.52 -15.53 1.66
C ASP A 52 -5.73 -15.25 0.75
N SER A 53 -5.96 -13.99 0.35
CA SER A 53 -6.95 -13.65 -0.67
C SER A 53 -6.49 -14.06 -2.07
N ASP A 54 -7.40 -13.98 -3.05
CA ASP A 54 -7.14 -14.26 -4.47
C ASP A 54 -6.06 -13.38 -5.12
N LYS A 55 -5.60 -12.34 -4.40
CA LYS A 55 -4.57 -11.42 -4.83
C LYS A 55 -3.22 -11.65 -4.16
N GLY A 56 -3.08 -12.63 -3.27
CA GLY A 56 -1.77 -13.05 -2.75
C GLY A 56 -1.00 -11.98 -1.98
N CYS A 57 -1.66 -10.93 -1.45
CA CYS A 57 -0.97 -9.84 -0.75
C CYS A 57 -1.79 -9.17 0.36
N GLY A 58 -1.08 -8.69 1.38
CA GLY A 58 -1.63 -7.87 2.45
C GLY A 58 -0.69 -6.72 2.80
N TYR A 59 -1.24 -5.54 3.03
CA TYR A 59 -0.50 -4.32 3.37
C TYR A 59 -0.99 -3.78 4.70
N VAL A 60 -0.10 -3.19 5.49
CA VAL A 60 -0.45 -2.52 6.75
C VAL A 60 -0.27 -1.02 6.59
N LEU A 61 -1.34 -0.29 6.87
CA LEU A 61 -1.35 1.16 6.84
C LEU A 61 -1.40 1.72 8.26
N ARG A 62 -0.52 2.65 8.59
CA ARG A 62 -0.53 3.46 9.80
C ARG A 62 -1.17 4.81 9.50
N PHE A 63 -1.99 5.31 10.40
CA PHE A 63 -2.54 6.67 10.29
C PHE A 63 -2.86 7.23 11.66
N GLU A 64 -2.91 8.56 11.75
CA GLU A 64 -3.24 9.26 12.99
C GLU A 64 -4.58 9.98 12.85
N VAL A 65 -5.42 9.90 13.89
CA VAL A 65 -6.69 10.63 13.99
C VAL A 65 -6.67 11.49 15.25
N LYS A 66 -7.31 12.66 15.24
CA LYS A 66 -7.45 13.50 16.45
C LYS A 66 -8.01 12.69 17.62
N ASP A 67 -7.33 12.75 18.77
CA ASP A 67 -7.72 11.98 19.96
C ASP A 67 -9.17 12.26 20.39
N ALA A 68 -9.57 13.53 20.42
CA ALA A 68 -10.92 13.96 20.80
C ALA A 68 -12.03 13.41 19.88
N TYR A 69 -11.68 13.03 18.65
CA TYR A 69 -12.61 12.37 17.74
C TYR A 69 -12.58 10.86 17.93
N ALA A 70 -11.39 10.26 17.98
CA ALA A 70 -11.23 8.81 18.09
C ALA A 70 -11.80 8.23 19.40
N THR A 71 -11.74 8.97 20.51
CA THR A 71 -12.26 8.51 21.82
C THR A 71 -13.78 8.42 21.89
N GLN A 72 -14.50 8.91 20.87
CA GLN A 72 -15.95 8.75 20.76
C GLN A 72 -16.35 7.33 20.36
N PHE A 73 -15.45 6.58 19.71
CA PHE A 73 -15.68 5.20 19.32
C PHE A 73 -15.33 4.26 20.47
N LYS A 74 -16.24 3.31 20.73
CA LYS A 74 -16.01 2.28 21.73
C LYS A 74 -14.95 1.30 21.22
N LYS A 75 -13.90 1.09 22.01
CA LYS A 75 -12.94 0.00 21.81
C LYS A 75 -13.63 -1.34 21.95
N GLN A 76 -13.41 -2.22 20.99
CA GLN A 76 -13.85 -3.61 21.02
C GLN A 76 -12.62 -4.50 21.16
N ASN A 77 -12.72 -5.52 22.00
CA ASN A 77 -11.75 -6.60 22.06
C ASN A 77 -12.38 -7.82 21.36
N VAL A 78 -11.77 -8.28 20.27
CA VAL A 78 -12.35 -9.31 19.38
C VAL A 78 -11.61 -10.65 19.45
N GLY A 79 -10.76 -10.85 20.46
CA GLY A 79 -9.96 -12.06 20.60
C GLY A 79 -9.08 -12.03 21.84
N THR A 80 -7.76 -12.01 21.64
CA THR A 80 -6.81 -11.87 22.75
C THR A 80 -6.81 -10.44 23.27
N SER A 81 -6.13 -10.18 24.40
CA SER A 81 -6.01 -8.83 24.98
C SER A 81 -5.42 -7.80 24.03
N GLU A 82 -4.69 -8.22 23.00
CA GLU A 82 -4.05 -7.36 22.00
C GLU A 82 -4.93 -7.12 20.76
N HIS A 83 -6.05 -7.83 20.62
CA HIS A 83 -6.97 -7.69 19.49
C HIS A 83 -7.99 -6.58 19.74
N GLU A 84 -7.49 -5.35 19.79
CA GLU A 84 -8.29 -4.13 19.99
C GLU A 84 -8.62 -3.43 18.67
N GLU A 85 -9.90 -3.09 18.50
CA GLU A 85 -10.44 -2.38 17.33
C GLU A 85 -11.29 -1.17 17.75
N LEU A 86 -11.39 -0.18 16.87
CA LEU A 86 -12.49 0.78 16.90
C LEU A 86 -13.55 0.34 15.90
N TRP A 87 -14.82 0.30 16.30
CA TRP A 87 -15.91 0.07 15.33
C TRP A 87 -16.53 1.41 14.93
N VAL A 88 -16.28 1.80 13.68
CA VAL A 88 -16.76 3.03 13.07
C VAL A 88 -17.83 2.65 12.05
N ILE A 89 -19.03 3.21 12.17
CA ILE A 89 -20.11 2.91 11.22
C ILE A 89 -19.68 3.42 9.83
N ALA A 90 -19.93 2.65 8.77
CA ALA A 90 -19.49 2.96 7.41
C ALA A 90 -19.92 4.37 6.95
N GLU A 91 -21.11 4.83 7.32
CA GLU A 91 -21.65 6.13 6.94
C GLU A 91 -20.87 7.32 7.52
N VAL A 92 -20.18 7.14 8.65
CA VAL A 92 -19.35 8.19 9.28
C VAL A 92 -17.87 8.10 8.91
N LEU A 93 -17.49 7.17 8.03
CA LEU A 93 -16.12 7.07 7.51
C LEU A 93 -15.63 8.37 6.82
N PRO A 94 -16.47 9.11 6.05
CA PRO A 94 -16.05 10.41 5.51
C PRO A 94 -15.65 11.41 6.60
N GLU A 95 -16.34 11.41 7.74
CA GLU A 95 -16.03 12.26 8.89
C GLU A 95 -14.72 11.82 9.53
N LEU A 96 -14.48 10.51 9.68
CA LEU A 96 -13.20 9.98 10.16
C LEU A 96 -12.04 10.38 9.25
N ASN A 97 -12.20 10.25 7.93
CA ASN A 97 -11.18 10.67 6.96
C ASN A 97 -10.83 12.16 7.13
N ALA A 98 -11.81 13.02 7.40
CA ALA A 98 -11.58 14.45 7.66
C ALA A 98 -10.85 14.73 8.99
N GLN A 99 -10.75 13.75 9.89
CA GLN A 99 -10.02 13.87 11.16
C GLN A 99 -8.64 13.21 11.12
N ILE A 100 -8.24 12.62 9.99
CA ILE A 100 -6.88 12.11 9.78
C ILE A 100 -5.90 13.28 9.83
N LEU A 101 -4.83 13.09 10.60
CA LEU A 101 -3.71 14.00 10.74
C LEU A 101 -2.57 13.52 9.84
N GLY A 102 -2.07 14.40 8.97
CA GLY A 102 -0.99 14.05 8.04
C GLY A 102 -1.47 13.12 6.93
N MET A 103 -0.70 12.07 6.66
CA MET A 103 -0.93 11.10 5.61
C MET A 103 -1.10 9.70 6.20
N ILE A 104 -1.77 8.84 5.45
CA ILE A 104 -1.78 7.40 5.67
C ILE A 104 -0.43 6.87 5.15
N GLU A 105 0.25 6.08 5.97
CA GLU A 105 1.60 5.58 5.72
C GLU A 105 1.56 4.06 5.52
N LEU A 106 2.25 3.56 4.49
CA LEU A 106 2.45 2.13 4.29
C LEU A 106 3.64 1.65 5.12
N THR A 107 3.39 0.82 6.13
CA THR A 107 4.42 0.41 7.10
C THR A 107 4.85 -1.05 6.99
N GLN A 108 3.99 -1.94 6.48
CA GLN A 108 4.34 -3.35 6.24
C GLN A 108 3.65 -3.88 4.98
N ALA A 109 4.25 -4.89 4.35
CA ALA A 109 3.68 -5.60 3.23
C ALA A 109 4.04 -7.10 3.30
N PHE A 110 3.10 -7.96 2.91
CA PHE A 110 3.20 -9.40 2.94
C PHE A 110 2.70 -9.98 1.63
N PHE A 111 3.44 -10.93 1.09
CA PHE A 111 3.18 -11.52 -0.23
C PHE A 111 3.14 -13.05 -0.15
N ARG A 112 2.38 -13.65 -1.05
CA ARG A 112 2.36 -15.08 -1.36
C ARG A 112 2.99 -15.31 -2.72
N GLU A 113 3.30 -16.57 -3.01
CA GLU A 113 3.86 -16.98 -4.30
C GLU A 113 2.93 -16.67 -5.48
N ASP A 114 1.62 -16.60 -5.24
CA ASP A 114 0.59 -16.31 -6.24
C ASP A 114 0.22 -14.81 -6.34
N PHE A 115 1.08 -13.91 -5.86
CA PHE A 115 0.86 -12.46 -5.98
C PHE A 115 0.78 -12.01 -7.46
N GLN A 116 -0.41 -11.57 -7.88
CA GLN A 116 -0.72 -11.17 -9.26
C GLN A 116 -0.52 -9.67 -9.53
N GLY A 117 -0.13 -8.87 -8.56
CA GLY A 117 0.07 -7.44 -8.77
C GLY A 117 -1.16 -6.65 -9.25
N TYR A 118 -0.88 -5.63 -10.05
CA TYR A 118 -1.80 -4.64 -10.58
C TYR A 118 -1.35 -4.27 -12.00
N GLU A 119 -2.28 -4.29 -12.96
CA GLU A 119 -1.96 -3.86 -14.32
C GLU A 119 -2.26 -2.37 -14.51
N PRO A 120 -1.28 -1.56 -14.93
CA PRO A 120 -1.58 -0.22 -15.41
C PRO A 120 -2.27 -0.27 -16.79
N THR A 121 -3.32 0.52 -16.99
CA THR A 121 -4.15 0.54 -18.21
C THR A 121 -3.48 1.17 -19.44
N THR A 122 -2.15 1.25 -19.49
CA THR A 122 -1.37 2.10 -20.42
C THR A 122 -0.39 1.26 -21.25
N ARG A 123 -0.21 1.63 -22.54
CA ARG A 123 0.40 0.81 -23.62
C ARG A 123 1.76 0.15 -23.34
N VAL A 124 2.70 0.77 -22.63
CA VAL A 124 4.04 0.17 -22.42
C VAL A 124 3.96 -1.04 -21.51
N PHE A 125 3.26 -0.92 -20.38
CA PHE A 125 3.07 -2.01 -19.43
C PHE A 125 1.81 -2.86 -19.72
N GLY A 126 0.84 -2.33 -20.48
CA GLY A 126 -0.40 -3.02 -20.86
C GLY A 126 -0.23 -4.00 -22.01
N ASN A 127 0.86 -3.91 -22.80
CA ASN A 127 1.20 -4.92 -23.80
C ASN A 127 2.19 -5.98 -23.27
N LEU A 128 2.85 -5.75 -22.12
CA LEU A 128 3.72 -6.75 -21.49
C LEU A 128 2.98 -8.04 -21.17
N HIS A 129 1.69 -7.93 -20.85
CA HIS A 129 0.82 -9.04 -20.49
C HIS A 129 -0.02 -9.54 -21.66
N GLU A 130 0.30 -9.18 -22.91
CA GLU A 130 -0.42 -9.66 -24.09
C GLU A 130 -0.31 -11.20 -24.17
N GLY A 131 -1.41 -11.89 -23.86
CA GLY A 131 -1.47 -13.36 -23.78
C GLY A 131 -1.41 -13.93 -22.35
N LEU A 132 -1.20 -13.11 -21.32
CA LEU A 132 -1.33 -13.50 -19.92
C LEU A 132 -2.75 -13.27 -19.41
N HIS A 133 -3.18 -14.10 -18.47
CA HIS A 133 -4.50 -14.00 -17.85
C HIS A 133 -4.53 -13.06 -16.63
N GLN A 134 -3.37 -12.70 -16.08
CA GLN A 134 -3.21 -11.85 -14.90
C GLN A 134 -1.94 -10.99 -15.04
N PRO A 135 -1.83 -9.88 -14.30
CA PRO A 135 -0.61 -9.09 -14.25
C PRO A 135 0.53 -9.89 -13.57
N ASP A 136 1.76 -9.55 -13.92
CA ASP A 136 2.97 -10.17 -13.35
C ASP A 136 3.95 -9.09 -12.90
N PRO A 137 4.10 -8.86 -11.58
CA PRO A 137 5.05 -7.90 -11.04
C PRO A 137 6.51 -8.15 -11.42
N LEU A 138 6.91 -9.40 -11.70
CA LEU A 138 8.29 -9.71 -12.10
C LEU A 138 8.55 -9.30 -13.56
N LEU A 139 7.59 -9.52 -14.47
CA LEU A 139 7.71 -8.98 -15.84
C LEU A 139 7.71 -7.45 -15.85
N GLN A 140 7.01 -6.82 -14.91
CA GLN A 140 7.04 -5.36 -14.75
C GLN A 140 8.38 -4.88 -14.20
N TRP A 141 9.06 -5.68 -13.36
CA TRP A 141 10.43 -5.43 -12.92
C TRP A 141 11.42 -5.48 -14.08
N GLU A 142 11.39 -6.55 -14.88
CA GLU A 142 12.25 -6.70 -16.08
C GLU A 142 12.07 -5.53 -17.05
N ALA A 143 10.83 -5.05 -17.23
CA ALA A 143 10.55 -3.88 -18.03
C ALA A 143 11.14 -2.59 -17.43
N LEU A 144 11.19 -2.44 -16.11
CA LEU A 144 11.84 -1.31 -15.45
C LEU A 144 13.36 -1.35 -15.60
N GLU A 145 13.97 -2.53 -15.54
CA GLU A 145 15.40 -2.70 -15.82
C GLU A 145 15.75 -2.25 -17.24
N ALA A 146 14.95 -2.65 -18.22
CA ALA A 146 15.11 -2.21 -19.60
C ALA A 146 14.97 -0.67 -19.73
N LEU A 147 13.96 -0.08 -19.08
CA LEU A 147 13.76 1.37 -19.09
C LEU A 147 14.90 2.13 -18.40
N ASP A 148 15.47 1.60 -17.30
CA ASP A 148 16.65 2.19 -16.66
C ASP A 148 17.88 2.13 -17.58
N ALA A 149 18.10 0.99 -18.27
CA ALA A 149 19.18 0.84 -19.23
C ALA A 149 19.08 1.81 -20.42
N GLU A 150 17.86 2.19 -20.81
CA GLU A 150 17.57 3.19 -21.84
C GLU A 150 17.55 4.64 -21.31
N GLY A 151 17.74 4.85 -20.01
CA GLY A 151 17.73 6.18 -19.38
C GLY A 151 16.32 6.79 -19.23
N GLN A 152 15.27 5.96 -19.27
CA GLN A 152 13.87 6.36 -19.24
C GLN A 152 13.21 6.22 -17.85
N LEU A 153 13.99 5.96 -16.80
CA LEU A 153 13.47 5.72 -15.44
C LEU A 153 12.65 6.90 -14.89
N GLU A 154 13.06 8.15 -15.15
CA GLU A 154 12.33 9.34 -14.68
C GLU A 154 10.93 9.43 -15.32
N GLU A 155 10.82 9.14 -16.61
CA GLU A 155 9.54 9.11 -17.32
C GLU A 155 8.66 7.95 -16.82
N ALA A 156 9.27 6.79 -16.54
CA ALA A 156 8.57 5.65 -15.97
C ALA A 156 7.97 5.98 -14.59
N VAL A 157 8.73 6.65 -13.73
CA VAL A 157 8.27 7.09 -12.41
C VAL A 157 7.08 8.04 -12.51
N ILE A 158 7.10 8.98 -13.45
CA ILE A 158 6.01 9.95 -13.63
C ILE A 158 4.75 9.26 -14.17
N ASN A 159 4.89 8.44 -15.21
CA ASN A 159 3.76 7.88 -15.95
C ASN A 159 3.14 6.64 -15.29
N TYR A 160 3.91 5.89 -14.52
CA TYR A 160 3.49 4.63 -13.89
C TYR A 160 3.59 4.66 -12.37
N ASN A 161 3.56 5.85 -11.76
CA ASN A 161 3.68 6.08 -10.32
C ASN A 161 2.80 5.15 -9.47
N LYS A 162 1.57 4.88 -9.89
CA LYS A 162 0.63 4.02 -9.18
C LYS A 162 1.09 2.57 -9.16
N MET A 163 1.49 2.04 -10.31
CA MET A 163 2.00 0.67 -10.40
C MET A 163 3.26 0.53 -9.54
N LEU A 164 4.19 1.48 -9.69
CA LEU A 164 5.40 1.54 -8.89
C LEU A 164 5.09 1.56 -7.39
N PHE A 165 4.20 2.44 -6.93
CA PHE A 165 3.83 2.52 -5.52
C PHE A 165 3.26 1.21 -4.98
N LEU A 166 2.41 0.54 -5.75
CA LEU A 166 1.75 -0.71 -5.33
C LEU A 166 2.72 -1.89 -5.30
N HIS A 167 3.72 -1.94 -6.18
CA HIS A 167 4.61 -3.09 -6.32
C HIS A 167 5.98 -2.91 -5.69
N PHE A 168 6.36 -1.67 -5.38
CA PHE A 168 7.64 -1.36 -4.74
C PHE A 168 7.92 -2.23 -3.50
N PRO A 169 6.97 -2.48 -2.57
CA PRO A 169 7.24 -3.36 -1.43
C PRO A 169 7.50 -4.81 -1.84
N TYR A 170 6.89 -5.29 -2.92
CA TYR A 170 7.12 -6.63 -3.45
C TYR A 170 8.53 -6.76 -4.01
N TRP A 171 8.97 -5.80 -4.84
CA TRP A 171 10.33 -5.83 -5.38
C TRP A 171 11.39 -5.65 -4.29
N CYS A 172 11.12 -4.85 -3.25
CA CYS A 172 12.00 -4.82 -2.08
C CYS A 172 12.13 -6.19 -1.39
N ALA A 173 11.05 -6.97 -1.33
CA ALA A 173 11.06 -8.30 -0.73
C ALA A 173 11.73 -9.36 -1.62
N MET A 174 11.85 -9.09 -2.93
CA MET A 174 12.39 -10.03 -3.92
C MET A 174 13.78 -9.68 -4.44
N ALA A 175 14.31 -8.50 -4.09
CA ALA A 175 15.66 -8.11 -4.45
C ALA A 175 16.70 -9.03 -3.80
N GLU A 176 17.58 -9.61 -4.62
CA GLU A 176 18.63 -10.53 -4.19
C GLU A 176 20.03 -10.06 -4.60
N THR A 177 20.13 -9.20 -5.63
CA THR A 177 21.39 -8.78 -6.24
C THR A 177 21.72 -7.31 -5.96
N ASP A 178 23.00 -6.95 -6.08
CA ASP A 178 23.45 -5.57 -5.96
C ASP A 178 22.80 -4.67 -7.02
N GLU A 179 22.56 -5.22 -8.22
CA GLU A 179 21.81 -4.56 -9.29
C GLU A 179 20.37 -4.25 -8.89
N ASP A 180 19.68 -5.20 -8.23
CA ASP A 180 18.30 -4.99 -7.74
C ASP A 180 18.24 -3.84 -6.74
N PHE A 181 19.13 -3.88 -5.73
CA PHE A 181 19.21 -2.84 -4.72
C PHE A 181 19.57 -1.48 -5.32
N ALA A 182 20.45 -1.45 -6.32
CA ALA A 182 20.78 -0.23 -7.04
C ALA A 182 19.57 0.35 -7.78
N LEU A 183 18.78 -0.46 -8.49
CA LEU A 183 17.58 -0.01 -9.18
C LEU A 183 16.49 0.47 -8.20
N LEU A 184 16.25 -0.26 -7.11
CA LEU A 184 15.35 0.16 -6.03
C LEU A 184 15.76 1.53 -5.44
N GLY A 185 17.07 1.73 -5.24
CA GLY A 185 17.63 3.01 -4.77
C GLY A 185 17.42 4.15 -5.77
N LYS A 186 17.62 3.90 -7.06
CA LYS A 186 17.32 4.88 -8.13
C LYS A 186 15.84 5.22 -8.19
N LEU A 187 14.96 4.21 -8.13
CA LEU A 187 13.51 4.38 -8.11
C LEU A 187 13.07 5.27 -6.95
N ARG A 188 13.58 4.99 -5.73
CA ARG A 188 13.30 5.80 -4.55
C ARG A 188 13.77 7.25 -4.70
N THR A 189 15.02 7.45 -5.10
CA THR A 189 15.58 8.79 -5.27
C THR A 189 14.81 9.60 -6.32
N THR A 190 14.45 8.94 -7.43
CA THR A 190 13.69 9.54 -8.52
C THR A 190 12.28 9.88 -8.05
N TRP A 191 11.62 8.97 -7.34
CA TRP A 191 10.32 9.21 -6.73
C TRP A 191 10.34 10.43 -5.81
N GLU A 192 11.27 10.47 -4.84
CA GLU A 192 11.42 11.57 -3.91
C GLU A 192 11.65 12.90 -4.65
N LYS A 193 12.50 12.93 -5.66
CA LYS A 193 12.72 14.13 -6.49
C LYS A 193 11.43 14.61 -7.17
N GLN A 194 10.61 13.71 -7.72
CA GLN A 194 9.38 14.09 -8.42
C GLN A 194 8.25 14.49 -7.47
N PHE A 195 8.10 13.77 -6.35
CA PHE A 195 6.95 13.90 -5.46
C PHE A 195 7.20 14.78 -4.22
N SER A 196 8.45 15.09 -3.87
CA SER A 196 8.77 16.02 -2.77
C SER A 196 8.65 17.50 -3.16
N ALA A 197 8.54 17.81 -4.46
CA ALA A 197 8.67 19.19 -4.95
C ALA A 197 7.49 19.71 -5.81
N ARG A 198 6.60 18.87 -6.37
CA ARG A 198 5.71 19.36 -7.44
C ARG A 198 4.24 18.91 -7.46
N LEU A 199 3.81 17.81 -6.84
CA LEU A 199 2.46 17.27 -7.06
C LEU A 199 1.83 16.69 -5.78
N CYS A 200 0.50 16.83 -5.67
CA CYS A 200 -0.39 16.60 -4.53
C CYS A 200 -0.37 15.22 -3.80
N SER A 201 0.62 14.35 -4.00
CA SER A 201 0.74 13.08 -3.28
C SER A 201 2.07 13.01 -2.52
N GLN A 202 2.03 13.22 -1.20
CA GLN A 202 3.16 12.93 -0.30
C GLN A 202 3.27 11.42 -0.01
N ALA A 203 2.87 10.58 -0.96
CA ALA A 203 2.96 9.14 -0.82
C ALA A 203 4.44 8.77 -0.84
N THR A 204 4.99 8.39 0.31
CA THR A 204 6.36 7.89 0.40
C THR A 204 6.38 6.44 -0.03
N LEU A 205 7.39 6.04 -0.82
CA LEU A 205 7.59 4.63 -1.12
C LEU A 205 7.92 3.86 0.16
N TYR A 206 7.38 2.65 0.26
CA TYR A 206 7.65 1.73 1.37
C TYR A 206 9.14 1.66 1.68
N THR A 207 9.49 1.78 2.94
CA THR A 207 10.86 1.56 3.42
C THR A 207 10.85 0.26 4.19
N PRO A 208 11.55 -0.79 3.72
CA PRO A 208 11.67 -2.02 4.49
C PRO A 208 12.18 -1.67 5.89
N THR A 209 11.42 -2.05 6.91
CA THR A 209 11.98 -2.12 8.26
C THR A 209 12.99 -3.25 8.21
N ASN A 210 14.26 -3.00 8.51
CA ASN A 210 15.23 -4.07 8.75
C ASN A 210 14.65 -4.95 9.87
N THR A 211 13.97 -6.02 9.52
CA THR A 211 13.63 -7.10 10.45
C THR A 211 14.85 -7.99 10.54
N GLU A 212 15.93 -7.43 11.09
CA GLU A 212 16.91 -8.21 11.83
C GLU A 212 16.62 -7.96 13.30
N GLU A 213 15.75 -8.79 13.88
CA GLU A 213 15.78 -9.22 15.28
C GLU A 213 14.96 -10.51 15.45
#